data_AF-A0A135TXN3-F1
#
_entry.id   AF-A0A135TXN3-F1
#
_cell.length_a   1.000
_cell.length_b   1.000
_cell.length_c   1.000
_cell.angle_alpha   90.00
_cell.angle_beta   90.00
_cell.angle_gamma   90.00
#
_symmetry.space_group_name_H-M   'P 1'
#
loop_
_entity.id
_entity.type
_entity.pdbx_description
1 polymer ?
#
loop_
_entity_poly.entity_id
_entity_poly.type
_entity_poly.pdbx_seq_one_letter_code
_entity_poly.pdbx_strand_id
1 'polypeptide(L)'
;MGRWGFRMMSCPSLCDSLLISGTSGLFEGDEDLDIVAAIRETFGDGPEQLNLYLMINQSDMLAPVETREFYKTEEHAQVLRVGDELFKKYRALEHEHQGQYRTIVVGALMMRAGAKIKADDFQHLRDLVPKIPCQYRFAMPIVDFGFRDPGKAQFLAALDNYQPGTPRDFHEPRQV
;
A
#
# COMPACT_ATOMS: atom_id res chain seq x y z
N MET A 1 -36.20 1.30 45.13
CA MET A 1 -36.64 0.83 43.81
C MET A 1 -35.99 1.70 42.75
N GLY A 2 -34.86 1.27 42.18
CA GLY A 2 -34.14 2.01 41.14
C GLY A 2 -34.08 1.18 39.87
N ARG A 3 -34.78 1.65 38.82
CA ARG A 3 -34.73 1.10 37.46
C ARG A 3 -33.38 1.46 36.84
N TRP A 4 -32.61 0.46 36.42
CA TRP A 4 -31.51 0.65 35.47
C TRP A 4 -31.95 0.05 34.14
N GLY A 5 -32.30 0.93 33.19
CA GLY A 5 -32.59 0.56 31.81
C GLY A 5 -31.30 0.27 31.07
N PHE A 6 -31.21 -0.92 30.47
CA PHE A 6 -30.22 -1.23 29.45
C PHE A 6 -30.52 -0.38 28.21
N ARG A 7 -29.66 0.59 27.93
CA ARG A 7 -29.64 1.29 26.64
C ARG A 7 -28.79 0.44 25.70
N MET A 8 -29.42 -0.26 24.76
CA MET A 8 -28.73 -0.80 23.58
C MET A 8 -28.03 0.38 22.89
N MET A 9 -26.70 0.37 22.88
CA MET A 9 -25.96 1.16 21.91
C MET A 9 -26.04 0.39 20.60
N SER A 10 -26.91 0.84 19.70
CA SER A 10 -26.86 0.44 18.30
C SER A 10 -25.47 0.74 17.76
N CYS A 11 -24.77 -0.28 17.29
CA CYS A 11 -23.64 -0.11 16.38
C CYS A 11 -24.14 0.64 15.14
N PRO A 12 -23.52 1.75 14.73
CA PRO A 12 -23.73 2.28 13.39
C PRO A 12 -23.15 1.27 12.39
N SER A 13 -23.98 0.84 11.46
CA SER A 13 -23.61 0.04 10.30
C SER A 13 -22.48 0.72 9.52
N LEU A 14 -21.32 0.08 9.45
CA LEU A 14 -20.15 0.44 8.65
C LEU A 14 -20.37 0.22 7.14
N CYS A 15 -21.49 0.68 6.58
CA CYS A 15 -21.83 0.43 5.17
C CYS A 15 -21.89 1.66 4.25
N ASP A 16 -21.81 2.90 4.73
CA ASP A 16 -22.23 4.05 3.89
C ASP A 16 -21.20 5.18 3.67
N SER A 17 -19.89 4.94 3.77
CA SER A 17 -18.91 6.04 3.60
C SER A 17 -17.67 5.78 2.72
N LEU A 18 -17.68 4.78 1.85
CA LEU A 18 -16.57 4.54 0.91
C LEU A 18 -16.85 5.01 -0.53
N LEU A 19 -17.68 6.03 -0.70
CA LEU A 19 -17.58 6.93 -1.86
C LEU A 19 -16.58 8.06 -1.55
N ILE A 20 -15.31 7.70 -1.37
CA ILE A 20 -14.22 8.69 -1.42
C ILE A 20 -13.83 8.83 -2.88
N SER A 21 -14.58 9.66 -3.62
CA SER A 21 -14.12 10.16 -4.91
C SER A 21 -13.06 11.22 -4.66
N GLY A 22 -11.81 10.91 -5.04
CA GLY A 22 -10.75 11.91 -5.19
C GLY A 22 -9.59 11.87 -4.18
N THR A 23 -8.84 10.77 -4.09
CA THR A 23 -7.39 10.78 -3.77
C THR A 23 -6.72 9.58 -4.42
N SER A 24 -6.14 9.76 -5.60
CA SER A 24 -5.39 8.74 -6.35
C SER A 24 -4.13 8.30 -5.59
N GLY A 25 -3.89 6.99 -5.43
CA GLY A 25 -2.75 6.47 -4.65
C GLY A 25 -2.23 5.08 -5.09
N LEU A 26 -0.91 5.05 -5.38
CA LEU A 26 -0.03 4.01 -5.98
C LEU A 26 -0.49 3.53 -7.37
N PHE A 27 0.39 3.16 -8.32
CA PHE A 27 0.98 4.09 -9.30
C PHE A 27 0.12 4.26 -10.57
N GLU A 28 -1.18 4.35 -10.31
CA GLU A 28 -2.34 4.86 -11.04
C GLU A 28 -2.75 4.17 -12.35
N GLY A 29 -2.48 2.86 -12.40
CA GLY A 29 -3.33 1.94 -13.16
C GLY A 29 -4.60 1.62 -12.38
N ASP A 30 -5.62 1.06 -13.04
CA ASP A 30 -6.85 0.62 -12.37
C ASP A 30 -6.63 -0.57 -11.41
N GLU A 31 -5.68 -1.46 -11.74
CA GLU A 31 -5.40 -2.68 -10.97
C GLU A 31 -4.71 -2.46 -9.62
N ASP A 32 -4.21 -1.26 -9.32
CA ASP A 32 -3.42 -1.02 -8.09
C ASP A 32 -4.21 -1.33 -6.82
N LEU A 33 -5.50 -0.94 -6.78
CA LEU A 33 -6.38 -1.22 -5.64
C LEU A 33 -6.71 -2.70 -5.51
N ASP A 34 -6.87 -3.41 -6.63
CA ASP A 34 -7.13 -4.85 -6.64
C ASP A 34 -5.91 -5.64 -6.15
N ILE A 35 -4.71 -5.21 -6.52
CA ILE A 35 -3.45 -5.80 -6.04
C ILE A 35 -3.32 -5.61 -4.53
N VAL A 36 -3.59 -4.41 -4.00
CA VAL A 36 -3.51 -4.19 -2.56
C VAL A 36 -4.59 -4.99 -1.81
N ALA A 37 -5.79 -5.11 -2.37
CA ALA A 37 -6.84 -5.97 -1.82
C ALA A 37 -6.37 -7.43 -1.69
N ALA A 38 -5.76 -7.98 -2.75
CA ALA A 38 -5.23 -9.33 -2.76
C ALA A 38 -4.05 -9.54 -1.77
N ILE A 39 -3.20 -8.52 -1.60
CA ILE A 39 -2.14 -8.55 -0.58
C ILE A 39 -2.74 -8.59 0.82
N ARG A 40 -3.81 -7.83 1.08
CA ARG A 40 -4.51 -7.87 2.37
C ARG A 40 -5.08 -9.25 2.67
N GLU A 41 -5.77 -9.86 1.70
CA GLU A 41 -6.39 -11.19 1.86
C GLU A 41 -5.37 -12.29 2.19
N THR A 42 -4.10 -12.11 1.81
CA THR A 42 -3.01 -13.03 2.18
C THR A 42 -2.85 -13.20 3.70
N PHE A 43 -3.32 -12.25 4.51
CA PHE A 43 -3.22 -12.29 5.98
C PHE A 43 -4.45 -12.89 6.69
N GLY A 44 -5.51 -13.20 5.95
CA GLY A 44 -6.73 -13.83 6.48
C GLY A 44 -7.60 -12.94 7.38
N ASP A 45 -8.76 -13.46 7.78
CA ASP A 45 -9.75 -12.79 8.64
C ASP A 45 -9.43 -12.86 10.15
N GLY A 46 -8.14 -13.04 10.48
CA GLY A 46 -7.68 -13.14 11.86
C GLY A 46 -7.67 -11.77 12.57
N PRO A 47 -7.45 -11.74 13.90
CA PRO A 47 -7.30 -10.49 14.66
C PRO A 47 -6.05 -9.67 14.27
N GLU A 48 -5.22 -10.18 13.36
CA GLU A 48 -4.02 -9.54 12.78
C GLU A 48 -4.32 -8.96 11.39
N GLN A 49 -5.55 -8.45 11.18
CA GLN A 49 -5.98 -7.90 9.90
C GLN A 49 -5.21 -6.60 9.61
N LEU A 50 -4.21 -6.68 8.71
CA LEU A 50 -3.46 -5.50 8.28
C LEU A 50 -4.34 -4.58 7.44
N ASN A 51 -4.64 -3.38 7.95
CA ASN A 51 -5.39 -2.38 7.17
C ASN A 51 -4.48 -1.64 6.18
N LEU A 52 -4.04 -2.36 5.14
CA LEU A 52 -3.11 -1.85 4.11
C LEU A 52 -3.70 -0.69 3.28
N TYR A 53 -5.03 -0.51 3.26
CA TYR A 53 -5.67 0.62 2.58
C TYR A 53 -5.27 1.97 3.17
N LEU A 54 -5.01 2.03 4.48
CA LEU A 54 -4.52 3.26 5.14
C LEU A 54 -3.12 3.65 4.66
N MET A 55 -2.37 2.70 4.08
CA MET A 55 -1.05 2.94 3.51
C MET A 55 -1.11 3.34 2.03
N ILE A 56 -2.26 3.19 1.35
CA ILE A 56 -2.44 3.65 -0.03
C ILE A 56 -2.56 5.18 -0.07
N ASN A 57 -3.21 5.77 0.95
CA ASN A 57 -3.60 7.18 0.99
C ASN A 57 -2.71 8.07 1.88
N GLN A 58 -1.39 7.91 1.90
CA GLN A 58 -0.54 8.98 2.50
C GLN A 58 -0.43 10.15 1.52
N SER A 59 -1.48 10.96 1.43
CA SER A 59 -1.30 12.38 1.15
C SER A 59 -0.97 13.04 2.48
N ASP A 60 0.31 13.08 2.88
CA ASP A 60 0.68 13.39 4.27
C ASP A 60 0.47 14.88 4.70
N MET A 61 -0.10 15.71 3.82
CA MET A 61 -0.65 17.03 4.20
C MET A 61 -2.16 17.02 4.48
N LEU A 62 -2.87 15.92 4.20
CA LEU A 62 -4.31 15.74 4.45
C LEU A 62 -4.69 14.36 5.04
N ALA A 63 -3.71 13.49 5.31
CA ALA A 63 -3.94 12.18 5.92
C ALA A 63 -4.81 12.35 7.17
N PRO A 64 -6.01 11.73 7.22
CA PRO A 64 -6.90 11.79 8.37
C PRO A 64 -6.14 11.38 9.63
N VAL A 65 -6.51 11.94 10.78
CA VAL A 65 -5.82 11.70 12.07
C VAL A 65 -5.67 10.20 12.34
N GLU A 66 -6.67 9.43 11.94
CA GLU A 66 -6.75 7.98 12.01
C GLU A 66 -5.60 7.28 11.27
N THR A 67 -5.15 7.82 10.13
CA THR A 67 -4.02 7.27 9.37
C THR A 67 -2.69 7.54 10.08
N ARG A 68 -2.56 8.70 10.74
CA ARG A 68 -1.37 9.04 11.53
C ARG A 68 -1.29 8.26 12.85
N GLU A 69 -2.44 7.94 13.44
CA GLU A 69 -2.52 7.10 14.62
C GLU A 69 -2.25 5.62 14.30
N PHE A 70 -2.62 5.15 13.11
CA PHE A 70 -2.32 3.80 12.63
C PHE A 70 -0.81 3.48 12.69
N TYR A 71 0.08 4.41 12.32
CA TYR A 71 1.54 4.18 12.40
C TYR A 71 2.07 3.93 13.82
N LYS A 72 1.25 4.19 14.85
CA LYS A 72 1.59 3.97 16.26
C LYS A 72 0.98 2.67 16.82
N THR A 73 0.25 1.90 16.03
CA THR A 73 -0.44 0.69 16.49
C THR A 73 0.43 -0.56 16.36
N GLU A 74 0.04 -1.61 17.10
CA GLU A 74 0.65 -2.94 16.97
C GLU A 74 0.43 -3.54 15.57
N GLU A 75 -0.67 -3.20 14.90
CA GLU A 75 -0.95 -3.60 13.51
C GLU A 75 0.12 -3.07 12.55
N HIS A 76 0.56 -1.81 12.71
CA HIS A 76 1.68 -1.28 11.95
C HIS A 76 2.98 -2.03 12.25
N ALA A 77 3.24 -2.38 13.52
CA ALA A 77 4.39 -3.18 13.89
C ALA A 77 4.36 -4.59 13.26
N GLN A 78 3.17 -5.18 13.08
CA GLN A 78 3.00 -6.44 12.36
C GLN A 78 3.37 -6.33 10.88
N VAL A 79 3.01 -5.24 10.19
CA VAL A 79 3.43 -4.98 8.78
C VAL A 79 4.96 -5.06 8.66
N LEU A 80 5.70 -4.45 9.62
CA LEU A 80 7.16 -4.48 9.65
C LEU A 80 7.72 -5.90 9.83
N ARG A 81 6.99 -6.78 10.52
CA ARG A 81 7.41 -8.16 10.82
C ARG A 81 7.13 -9.14 9.70
N VAL A 82 6.09 -8.91 8.89
CA VAL A 82 5.68 -9.81 7.81
C VAL A 82 6.28 -9.46 6.44
N GLY A 83 6.98 -8.32 6.32
CA GLY A 83 7.54 -7.86 5.05
C GLY A 83 8.40 -8.89 4.32
N ASP A 84 9.22 -9.66 5.06
CA ASP A 84 10.05 -10.72 4.50
C ASP A 84 9.21 -11.85 3.86
N GLU A 85 8.14 -12.28 4.52
CA GLU A 85 7.26 -13.34 3.99
C GLU A 85 6.44 -12.82 2.80
N LEU A 86 6.07 -11.53 2.80
CA LEU A 86 5.47 -10.89 1.63
C LEU A 86 6.40 -10.91 0.43
N PHE A 87 7.65 -10.46 0.58
CA PHE A 87 8.61 -10.52 -0.52
C PHE A 87 8.81 -11.94 -1.02
N LYS A 88 9.03 -12.90 -0.12
CA LYS A 88 9.18 -14.31 -0.50
C LYS A 88 7.98 -14.84 -1.28
N LYS A 89 6.76 -14.56 -0.82
CA LYS A 89 5.53 -14.99 -1.49
C LYS A 89 5.41 -14.35 -2.88
N TYR A 90 5.48 -13.03 -2.97
CA TYR A 90 5.22 -12.34 -4.23
C TYR A 90 6.33 -12.53 -5.26
N ARG A 91 7.58 -12.71 -4.83
CA ARG A 91 8.68 -13.13 -5.72
C ARG A 91 8.44 -14.50 -6.35
N ALA A 92 7.89 -15.46 -5.59
CA ALA A 92 7.53 -16.78 -6.13
C ALA A 92 6.40 -16.70 -7.18
N LEU A 93 5.56 -15.66 -7.11
CA LEU A 93 4.41 -15.45 -8.00
C LEU A 93 4.72 -14.49 -9.17
N GLU A 94 5.99 -14.10 -9.39
CA GLU A 94 6.35 -13.13 -10.43
C GLU A 94 6.03 -13.57 -11.87
N HIS A 95 5.89 -14.88 -12.08
CA HIS A 95 5.53 -15.47 -13.36
C HIS A 95 4.03 -15.37 -13.67
N GLU A 96 3.20 -15.01 -12.68
CA GLU A 96 1.76 -14.82 -12.87
C GLU A 96 1.44 -13.46 -13.52
N HIS A 97 0.17 -13.25 -13.86
CA HIS A 97 -0.32 -11.96 -14.35
C HIS A 97 0.06 -10.83 -13.40
N GLN A 98 0.74 -9.80 -13.93
CA GLN A 98 1.28 -8.67 -13.18
C GLN A 98 2.19 -9.06 -11.99
N GLY A 99 2.71 -10.29 -11.92
CA GLY A 99 3.43 -10.79 -10.74
C GLY A 99 4.63 -9.92 -10.33
N GLN A 100 5.41 -9.45 -11.31
CA GLN A 100 6.51 -8.51 -11.07
C GLN A 100 6.03 -7.15 -10.54
N TYR A 101 4.91 -6.65 -11.07
CA TYR A 101 4.33 -5.39 -10.60
C TYR A 101 3.71 -5.52 -9.20
N ARG A 102 3.09 -6.66 -8.87
CA ARG A 102 2.66 -6.96 -7.49
C ARG A 102 3.82 -6.90 -6.50
N THR A 103 5.00 -7.37 -6.88
CA THR A 103 6.22 -7.25 -6.06
C THR A 103 6.66 -5.79 -5.88
N ILE A 104 6.52 -4.94 -6.92
CA ILE A 104 6.70 -3.48 -6.77
C ILE A 104 5.73 -2.90 -5.73
N VAL A 105 4.44 -3.26 -5.81
CA VAL A 105 3.42 -2.76 -4.87
C VAL A 105 3.75 -3.19 -3.44
N VAL A 106 4.18 -4.44 -3.22
CA VAL A 106 4.69 -4.88 -1.91
C VAL A 106 5.86 -4.02 -1.45
N GLY A 107 6.85 -3.78 -2.31
CA GLY A 107 7.98 -2.92 -1.99
C GLY A 107 7.57 -1.51 -1.62
N ALA A 108 6.62 -0.93 -2.35
CA ALA A 108 6.09 0.40 -2.07
C ALA A 108 5.40 0.45 -0.70
N LEU A 109 4.53 -0.53 -0.39
CA LEU A 109 3.89 -0.63 0.92
C LEU A 109 4.93 -0.76 2.04
N MET A 110 5.96 -1.58 1.86
CA MET A 110 7.04 -1.73 2.86
C MET A 110 7.82 -0.43 3.09
N MET A 111 8.14 0.31 2.02
CA MET A 111 8.76 1.64 2.15
C MET A 111 7.83 2.63 2.87
N ARG A 112 6.52 2.61 2.58
CA ARG A 112 5.53 3.46 3.25
C ARG A 112 5.42 3.15 4.74
N ALA A 113 5.48 1.88 5.15
CA ALA A 113 5.54 1.51 6.56
C ALA A 113 6.88 1.87 7.23
N GLY A 114 7.93 2.20 6.47
CA GLY A 114 9.28 2.30 7.01
C GLY A 114 9.84 0.93 7.42
N ALA A 115 9.30 -0.17 6.88
CA ALA A 115 9.82 -1.50 7.09
C ALA A 115 11.27 -1.58 6.62
N LYS A 116 12.12 -2.32 7.34
CA LYS A 116 13.47 -2.63 6.89
C LYS A 116 13.40 -3.70 5.81
N ILE A 117 13.66 -3.32 4.56
CA ILE A 117 13.72 -4.22 3.42
C ILE A 117 15.13 -4.82 3.33
N LYS A 118 15.24 -6.12 3.10
CA LYS A 118 16.53 -6.80 2.89
C LYS A 118 17.23 -6.25 1.65
N ALA A 119 18.56 -6.24 1.68
CA ALA A 119 19.37 -5.72 0.57
C ALA A 119 19.05 -6.42 -0.76
N ASP A 120 18.90 -7.75 -0.73
CA ASP A 120 18.60 -8.54 -1.93
C ASP A 120 17.22 -8.22 -2.51
N ASP A 121 16.19 -8.09 -1.66
CA ASP A 121 14.84 -7.73 -2.09
C ASP A 121 14.79 -6.28 -2.58
N PHE A 122 15.53 -5.38 -1.94
CA PHE A 122 15.62 -3.99 -2.35
C PHE A 122 16.35 -3.81 -3.69
N GLN A 123 17.42 -4.57 -3.92
CA GLN A 123 18.09 -4.59 -5.22
C GLN A 123 17.18 -5.21 -6.29
N HIS A 124 16.45 -6.27 -5.94
CA HIS A 124 15.49 -6.90 -6.84
C HIS A 124 14.40 -5.92 -7.28
N LEU A 125 13.88 -5.08 -6.38
CA LEU A 125 12.96 -3.98 -6.74
C LEU A 125 13.57 -3.06 -7.81
N ARG A 126 14.82 -2.62 -7.63
CA ARG A 126 15.51 -1.79 -8.63
C ARG A 126 15.63 -2.47 -9.98
N ASP A 127 15.93 -3.77 -9.98
CA ASP A 127 16.09 -4.55 -11.19
C ASP A 127 14.76 -4.81 -11.92
N LEU A 128 13.62 -4.74 -11.21
CA LEU A 128 12.28 -4.87 -11.77
C LEU A 128 11.78 -3.59 -12.44
N VAL A 129 12.07 -2.41 -11.89
CA VAL A 129 11.57 -1.12 -12.42
C VAL A 129 11.81 -0.92 -13.94
N PRO A 130 12.98 -1.23 -14.52
CA PRO A 130 13.16 -1.07 -15.96
C PRO A 130 12.41 -2.11 -16.81
N LYS A 131 11.99 -3.24 -16.23
CA LYS A 131 11.30 -4.34 -16.94
C LYS A 131 9.78 -4.13 -17.02
N ILE A 132 9.23 -3.38 -16.07
CA ILE A 132 7.78 -3.19 -15.97
C ILE A 132 7.31 -2.15 -17.00
N PRO A 133 6.26 -2.46 -17.77
CA PRO A 133 5.64 -1.51 -18.69
C PRO A 133 5.31 -0.19 -18.00
N CYS A 134 5.50 0.90 -18.71
CA CYS A 134 5.14 2.23 -18.24
C CYS A 134 4.27 2.88 -19.31
N GLN A 135 3.01 3.13 -18.98
CA GLN A 135 2.03 3.69 -19.91
C GLN A 135 2.01 5.22 -19.78
N TYR A 136 2.18 5.89 -20.91
CA TYR A 136 2.11 7.35 -21.01
C TYR A 136 0.70 7.79 -21.41
N ARG A 137 0.09 8.72 -20.64
CA ARG A 137 -1.25 9.28 -20.87
C ARG A 137 -2.36 8.21 -20.81
N PHE A 138 -3.37 8.32 -21.67
CA PHE A 138 -4.52 7.43 -21.68
C PHE A 138 -4.11 5.99 -22.03
N ALA A 139 -4.45 5.03 -21.17
CA ALA A 139 -4.47 3.61 -21.51
C ALA A 139 -5.90 3.10 -21.39
N MET A 140 -6.27 2.13 -22.23
CA MET A 140 -7.56 1.45 -22.07
C MET A 140 -7.50 0.59 -20.81
N PRO A 141 -8.56 0.58 -19.96
CA PRO A 141 -8.56 -0.15 -18.69
C PRO A 141 -8.09 -1.61 -18.82
N ILE A 142 -8.54 -2.31 -19.86
CA ILE A 142 -8.24 -3.73 -20.11
C ILE A 142 -6.76 -4.03 -20.43
N VAL A 143 -5.93 -3.00 -20.64
CA VAL A 143 -4.48 -3.14 -20.91
C VAL A 143 -3.66 -2.15 -20.07
N ASP A 144 -4.25 -1.63 -18.99
CA ASP A 144 -3.63 -0.62 -18.15
C ASP A 144 -2.69 -1.23 -17.09
N PHE A 145 -1.64 -1.90 -17.59
CA PHE A 145 -0.74 -2.69 -16.76
C PHE A 145 0.54 -1.93 -16.38
N GLY A 146 1.05 -2.22 -15.18
CA GLY A 146 2.31 -1.68 -14.69
C GLY A 146 2.21 -0.22 -14.26
N PHE A 147 3.28 0.54 -14.50
CA PHE A 147 3.36 1.92 -14.04
C PHE A 147 2.61 2.90 -14.97
N ARG A 148 2.14 4.00 -14.39
CA ARG A 148 2.00 5.28 -15.10
C ARG A 148 3.25 6.14 -14.94
N ASP A 149 3.57 6.96 -15.93
CA ASP A 149 4.79 7.81 -15.93
C ASP A 149 5.03 8.59 -14.63
N PRO A 150 4.05 9.35 -14.08
CA PRO A 150 4.23 10.05 -12.81
C PRO A 150 4.52 9.08 -11.66
N GLY A 151 3.82 7.95 -11.61
CA GLY A 151 3.98 6.95 -10.56
C GLY A 151 5.31 6.20 -10.63
N LYS A 152 5.82 5.91 -11.84
CA LYS A 152 7.17 5.34 -12.00
C LYS A 152 8.25 6.27 -11.45
N ALA A 153 8.14 7.57 -11.74
CA ALA A 153 9.07 8.57 -11.23
C ALA A 153 9.01 8.67 -9.70
N GLN A 154 7.81 8.62 -9.11
CA GLN A 154 7.63 8.59 -7.65
C GLN A 154 8.28 7.34 -7.02
N PHE A 155 8.08 6.16 -7.62
CA PHE A 155 8.68 4.93 -7.10
C PHE A 155 10.21 4.94 -7.19
N LEU A 156 10.78 5.43 -8.29
CA LEU A 156 12.22 5.64 -8.43
C LEU A 156 12.77 6.60 -7.38
N ALA A 157 12.10 7.74 -7.16
CA ALA A 157 12.48 8.69 -6.13
C ALA A 157 12.38 8.09 -4.72
N ALA A 158 11.44 7.18 -4.48
CA ALA A 158 11.36 6.44 -3.23
C ALA A 158 12.53 5.47 -3.05
N LEU A 159 12.90 4.71 -4.09
CA LEU A 159 14.06 3.82 -4.09
C LEU A 159 15.38 4.56 -3.84
N ASP A 160 15.54 5.76 -4.37
CA ASP A 160 16.78 6.55 -4.22
C ASP A 160 16.91 7.18 -2.83
N ASN A 161 15.79 7.44 -2.16
CA ASN A 161 15.74 8.15 -0.88
C ASN A 161 15.25 7.27 0.28
N TYR A 162 15.14 5.96 0.08
CA TYR A 162 14.67 5.04 1.10
C TYR A 162 15.63 4.96 2.29
N GLN A 163 15.07 5.07 3.49
CA GLN A 163 15.78 4.92 4.76
C GLN A 163 15.04 3.89 5.63
N PRO A 164 15.68 2.75 5.98
CA PRO A 164 15.05 1.76 6.85
C PRO A 164 14.60 2.36 8.19
N GLY A 165 13.39 2.04 8.63
CA GLY A 165 12.81 2.57 9.87
C GLY A 165 12.10 3.91 9.72
N THR A 166 12.22 4.56 8.55
CA THR A 166 11.55 5.84 8.26
C THR A 166 10.46 5.62 7.21
N PRO A 167 9.17 5.81 7.55
CA PRO A 167 8.07 5.83 6.60
C PRO A 167 8.34 6.76 5.41
N ARG A 168 8.03 6.31 4.20
CA ARG A 168 8.27 7.06 2.96
C ARG A 168 7.00 7.65 2.37
N ASP A 169 6.94 8.98 2.24
CA ASP A 169 5.98 9.65 1.35
C ASP A 169 6.49 9.60 -0.10
N PHE A 170 5.66 9.14 -1.03
CA PHE A 170 6.01 9.03 -2.45
C PHE A 170 5.91 10.34 -3.23
N HIS A 171 5.40 11.42 -2.61
CA HIS A 171 5.40 12.77 -3.18
C HIS A 171 6.68 13.57 -2.86
N GLU A 172 7.54 13.06 -1.98
CA GLU A 172 8.82 13.67 -1.67
C GLU A 172 9.96 12.97 -2.42
N PRO A 173 11.09 13.65 -2.73
CA PRO A 173 11.23 15.10 -2.75
C PRO A 173 10.26 15.68 -3.79
N ARG A 174 9.59 16.78 -3.44
CA ARG A 174 8.64 17.42 -4.35
C ARG A 174 9.42 17.84 -5.59
N GLN A 175 9.02 17.33 -6.76
CA GLN A 175 9.53 17.84 -8.02
C GLN A 175 9.11 19.31 -8.11
N VAL A 176 10.09 20.21 -8.12
CA VAL A 176 9.90 21.66 -8.26
C VAL A 176 9.76 22.00 -9.73
#